data_AF-A0A974S6N1-F1
#
_entry.id   AF-A0A974S6N1-F1
#
_cell.length_a   1.000
_cell.length_b   1.000
_cell.length_c   1.000
_cell.angle_alpha   90.00
_cell.angle_beta   90.00
_cell.angle_gamma   90.00
#
_symmetry.space_group_name_H-M   'P 1'
#
loop_
_entity.id
_entity.type
_entity.pdbx_description
1 polymer ?
#
loop_
_entity_poly.entity_id
_entity_poly.type
_entity_poly.pdbx_seq_one_letter_code
_entity_poly.pdbx_strand_id
1 'polypeptide(L)'
;MKHQSAIQRAFIYLKLPIIRGLYREYVSAFFALEWGKLLAQGLEMKEVIDLMRHTTNYPLMKELAGAISEGLLVGETLHRQLVAYPFYKKHWV
;
A
#
# COMPACT_ATOMS: atom_id res chain seq x y z
N MET A 1 -14.08 9.83 -17.99
CA MET A 1 -12.61 9.80 -18.00
C MET A 1 -12.15 8.54 -17.25
N LYS A 2 -11.45 7.62 -17.90
CA LYS A 2 -10.89 6.43 -17.22
C LYS A 2 -9.75 6.90 -16.30
N HIS A 3 -10.03 7.17 -15.03
CA HIS A 3 -8.98 7.35 -14.04
C HIS A 3 -8.18 6.04 -13.99
N GLN A 4 -6.93 6.07 -14.45
CA GLN A 4 -6.02 4.94 -14.24
C GLN A 4 -5.81 4.79 -12.74
N SER A 5 -5.92 3.56 -12.24
CA SER A 5 -5.72 3.27 -10.83
C SER A 5 -4.29 3.67 -10.42
N ALA A 6 -4.14 4.24 -9.23
CA ALA A 6 -2.84 4.59 -8.65
C ALA A 6 -1.92 3.36 -8.52
N ILE A 7 -2.48 2.19 -8.26
CA ILE A 7 -1.77 0.90 -8.32
C ILE A 7 -1.25 0.64 -9.74
N GLN A 8 -2.06 0.86 -10.79
CA GLN A 8 -1.60 0.73 -12.18
C GLN A 8 -0.44 1.68 -12.51
N ARG A 9 -0.51 2.93 -12.03
CA ARG A 9 0.60 3.89 -12.16
C ARG A 9 1.86 3.41 -11.43
N ALA A 10 1.72 2.81 -10.25
CA ALA A 10 2.86 2.23 -9.53
C ALA A 10 3.54 1.14 -10.36
N PHE A 11 2.77 0.29 -11.03
CA PHE A 11 3.33 -0.70 -11.98
C PHE A 11 4.06 -0.06 -13.16
N ILE A 12 3.59 1.08 -13.67
CA ILE A 12 4.27 1.80 -14.76
C ILE A 12 5.62 2.32 -14.28
N TYR A 13 5.72 2.90 -13.08
CA TYR A 13 7.00 3.37 -12.53
C TYR A 13 8.01 2.24 -12.34
N LEU A 14 7.56 1.01 -12.05
CA LEU A 14 8.46 -0.16 -11.96
C LEU A 14 9.08 -0.56 -13.29
N LYS A 15 8.49 -0.18 -14.43
CA LYS A 15 9.04 -0.49 -15.76
C LYS A 15 10.24 0.38 -16.13
N LEU A 16 10.47 1.48 -15.41
CA LEU A 16 11.57 2.40 -15.64
C LEU A 16 12.80 1.92 -14.84
N PRO A 17 13.84 1.35 -15.48
CA PRO A 17 14.91 0.63 -14.79
C PRO A 17 15.74 1.52 -13.85
N ILE A 18 15.90 2.80 -14.20
CA ILE A 18 16.70 3.76 -13.42
C ILE A 18 16.02 4.11 -12.10
N ILE A 19 14.70 4.31 -12.10
CA ILE A 19 13.95 4.76 -10.91
C ILE A 19 13.38 3.60 -10.10
N ARG A 20 13.33 2.39 -10.65
CA ARG A 20 12.67 1.22 -10.03
C ARG A 20 13.16 0.97 -8.61
N GLY A 21 14.48 1.00 -8.38
CA GLY A 21 15.07 0.73 -7.06
C GLY A 21 14.61 1.75 -6.01
N LEU A 22 14.79 3.03 -6.31
CA LEU A 22 14.40 4.13 -5.43
C LEU A 22 12.89 4.17 -5.19
N TYR A 23 12.10 3.95 -6.23
CA TYR A 23 10.64 3.94 -6.13
C TYR A 23 10.14 2.84 -5.18
N ARG A 24 10.69 1.62 -5.28
CA ARG A 24 10.34 0.52 -4.37
C ARG A 24 10.69 0.83 -2.92
N GLU A 25 11.85 1.41 -2.69
CA GLU A 25 12.30 1.82 -1.35
C GLU A 25 11.36 2.87 -0.77
N TYR A 26 11.08 3.91 -1.56
CA TYR A 26 10.18 4.99 -1.17
C TYR A 26 8.78 4.46 -0.83
N VAL A 27 8.17 3.66 -1.71
CA VAL A 27 6.80 3.14 -1.46
C VAL A 27 6.76 2.23 -0.23
N SER A 28 7.78 1.38 -0.04
CA SER A 28 7.83 0.48 1.11
C SER A 28 7.99 1.24 2.42
N ALA A 29 8.96 2.16 2.48
CA ALA A 29 9.21 2.98 3.66
C ALA A 29 8.02 3.91 3.96
N PHE A 30 7.42 4.49 2.92
CA PHE A 30 6.28 5.38 3.07
C PHE A 30 5.02 4.64 3.56
N PHE A 31 4.77 3.43 3.05
CA PHE A 31 3.71 2.56 3.57
C PHE A 31 3.94 2.26 5.06
N ALA A 32 5.14 1.77 5.41
CA ALA A 32 5.48 1.43 6.79
C ALA A 32 5.37 2.64 7.73
N LEU A 33 5.77 3.83 7.26
CA LEU A 33 5.68 5.08 8.01
C LEU A 33 4.23 5.49 8.28
N GLU A 34 3.40 5.60 7.24
CA GLU A 34 2.03 6.10 7.40
C GLU A 34 1.16 5.12 8.21
N TRP A 35 1.29 3.82 7.95
CA TRP A 35 0.55 2.80 8.67
C TRP A 35 1.10 2.62 10.08
N GLY A 36 2.43 2.65 10.24
CA GLY A 36 3.09 2.57 11.54
C GLY A 36 2.74 3.74 12.47
N LYS A 37 2.59 4.97 11.93
CA LYS A 37 2.12 6.13 12.72
C LYS A 37 0.74 5.91 13.33
N LEU A 38 -0.17 5.28 12.60
CA LEU A 38 -1.53 5.02 13.05
C LEU A 38 -1.56 3.88 14.07
N LEU A 39 -0.84 2.79 13.79
CA LEU A 39 -0.66 1.70 14.76
C LEU A 39 -0.01 2.19 16.07
N ALA A 40 0.96 3.10 15.99
CA ALA A 40 1.60 3.70 17.16
C ALA A 40 0.66 4.59 17.99
N GLN A 41 -0.46 5.04 17.44
CA GLN A 41 -1.52 5.74 18.17
C GLN A 41 -2.46 4.77 18.92
N GLY A 42 -2.23 3.46 18.83
CA GLY A 42 -3.04 2.43 19.45
C GLY A 42 -4.24 1.99 18.63
N LEU A 43 -4.35 2.44 17.37
CA LEU A 43 -5.39 1.99 16.45
C LEU A 43 -5.18 0.51 16.10
N GLU A 44 -6.27 -0.25 16.06
CA GLU A 44 -6.23 -1.62 15.55
C GLU A 44 -6.01 -1.61 14.04
N MET A 45 -5.43 -2.71 13.51
CA MET A 45 -5.13 -2.83 12.07
C MET A 45 -6.34 -2.55 11.18
N LYS A 46 -7.54 -2.99 11.57
CA LYS A 46 -8.77 -2.74 10.82
C LYS A 46 -9.12 -1.25 10.76
N GLU A 47 -8.96 -0.53 11.86
CA GLU A 47 -9.19 0.91 11.94
C GLU A 47 -8.17 1.69 11.13
N VAL A 48 -6.90 1.26 11.15
CA VAL A 48 -5.84 1.81 10.29
C VAL A 48 -6.21 1.67 8.81
N ILE A 49 -6.66 0.49 8.40
CA ILE A 49 -7.09 0.23 7.02
C ILE A 49 -8.27 1.11 6.64
N ASP A 50 -9.31 1.17 7.49
CA ASP A 50 -10.49 1.98 7.22
C ASP A 50 -10.14 3.48 7.16
N LEU A 51 -9.29 3.96 8.05
CA LEU A 51 -8.82 5.35 8.03
C LEU A 51 -8.05 5.63 6.73
N MET A 52 -7.07 4.80 6.39
CA MET A 52 -6.28 4.95 5.16
C MET A 52 -7.14 4.87 3.90
N ARG A 53 -8.21 4.05 3.90
CA ARG A 53 -9.14 3.95 2.77
C ARG A 53 -9.96 5.22 2.56
N HIS A 54 -10.24 6.00 3.60
CA HIS A 54 -11.18 7.12 3.52
C HIS A 54 -10.50 8.50 3.61
N THR A 55 -9.45 8.66 4.40
CA THR A 55 -8.92 9.98 4.78
C THR A 55 -7.58 10.32 4.15
N THR A 56 -6.83 9.33 3.65
CA THR A 56 -5.53 9.60 3.05
C THR A 56 -5.66 10.35 1.73
N ASN A 57 -4.79 11.34 1.53
CA ASN A 57 -4.67 12.06 0.26
C ASN A 57 -3.72 11.36 -0.73
N TYR A 58 -3.08 10.27 -0.33
CA TYR A 58 -2.15 9.51 -1.16
C TYR A 58 -2.89 8.43 -1.96
N PRO A 59 -3.11 8.59 -3.28
CA PRO A 59 -4.00 7.72 -4.04
C PRO A 59 -3.56 6.24 -4.02
N LEU A 60 -2.26 5.98 -4.04
CA LEU A 60 -1.72 4.62 -3.95
C LEU A 60 -2.07 3.97 -2.61
N MET A 61 -1.90 4.70 -1.50
CA MET A 61 -2.21 4.19 -0.16
C MET A 61 -3.71 3.97 0.03
N LYS A 62 -4.52 4.86 -0.55
CA LYS A 62 -5.98 4.73 -0.53
C LYS A 62 -6.46 3.47 -1.23
N GLU A 63 -5.96 3.23 -2.45
CA GLU A 63 -6.30 2.03 -3.22
C GLU A 63 -5.77 0.75 -2.56
N LEU A 64 -4.55 0.80 -1.99
CA LEU A 64 -3.99 -0.32 -1.24
C LEU A 64 -4.84 -0.66 -0.02
N ALA A 65 -5.29 0.32 0.76
CA ALA A 65 -6.18 0.09 1.89
C ALA A 65 -7.51 -0.53 1.46
N GLY A 66 -8.07 -0.10 0.32
CA GLY A 66 -9.25 -0.73 -0.28
C GLY A 66 -9.03 -2.21 -0.62
N ALA A 67 -7.95 -2.51 -1.35
CA ALA A 67 -7.62 -3.88 -1.72
C ALA A 67 -7.33 -4.77 -0.49
N ILE A 68 -6.59 -4.24 0.50
CA ILE A 68 -6.28 -4.91 1.76
C ILE A 68 -7.57 -5.27 2.53
N SER A 69 -8.49 -4.30 2.63
CA SER A 69 -9.79 -4.49 3.27
C SER A 69 -10.59 -5.61 2.60
N GLU A 70 -10.64 -5.61 1.26
CA GLU A 70 -11.35 -6.63 0.48
C GLU A 70 -10.75 -8.03 0.64
N GLY A 71 -9.42 -8.16 0.62
CA GLY A 71 -8.76 -9.45 0.82
C GLY A 71 -8.93 -9.97 2.26
N LEU A 72 -8.93 -9.10 3.27
CA LEU A 72 -9.19 -9.51 4.66
C LEU A 72 -10.61 -10.07 4.84
N LEU A 73 -11.61 -9.50 4.15
CA LEU A 73 -13.00 -9.97 4.22
C LEU A 73 -13.16 -11.42 3.70
N VAL A 74 -12.29 -11.87 2.80
CA VAL A 74 -12.31 -13.24 2.25
C VAL A 74 -11.28 -14.17 2.92
N GLY A 75 -10.68 -13.73 4.05
CA GLY A 75 -9.74 -14.54 4.83
C GLY A 75 -8.30 -14.49 4.35
N GLU A 76 -7.94 -13.57 3.43
CA GLU A 76 -6.56 -13.39 3.01
C GLU A 76 -5.77 -12.57 4.04
N THR A 77 -4.64 -13.11 4.50
CA THR A 77 -3.77 -12.42 5.46
C THR A 77 -3.15 -11.16 4.87
N LEU A 78 -2.97 -10.10 5.68
CA LEU A 78 -2.29 -8.87 5.28
C LEU A 78 -0.93 -9.13 4.60
N HIS A 79 -0.09 -9.99 5.19
CA HIS A 79 1.24 -10.29 4.63
C HIS A 79 1.15 -10.84 3.20
N ARG A 80 0.26 -11.81 2.92
CA ARG A 80 0.04 -12.37 1.57
C ARG A 80 -0.34 -11.28 0.56
N GLN A 81 -1.24 -10.39 0.95
CA GLN A 81 -1.69 -9.30 0.09
C GLN A 81 -0.56 -8.32 -0.22
N LEU A 82 0.25 -7.96 0.79
CA LEU A 82 1.37 -7.03 0.60
C LEU A 82 2.48 -7.64 -0.26
N VAL A 83 2.88 -8.90 -0.04
CA VAL A 83 3.95 -9.52 -0.85
C VAL A 83 3.56 -9.73 -2.32
N ALA A 84 2.27 -9.70 -2.64
CA ALA A 84 1.77 -9.80 -4.01
C ALA A 84 2.11 -8.56 -4.86
N TYR A 85 2.38 -7.40 -4.24
CA TYR A 85 2.71 -6.18 -4.98
C TYR A 85 4.22 -6.04 -5.23
N PRO A 86 4.68 -5.99 -6.50
CA PRO A 86 6.11 -5.97 -6.82
C PRO A 86 6.78 -4.62 -6.53
N PHE A 87 6.00 -3.58 -6.19
CA PHE A 87 6.55 -2.29 -5.75
C PHE A 87 7.01 -2.32 -4.30
N TYR A 88 6.63 -3.32 -3.49
CA TYR A 88 7.25 -3.50 -2.19
C TYR A 88 8.59 -4.23 -2.28
N LYS A 89 9.48 -3.92 -1.34
CA LYS A 89 10.69 -4.71 -1.08
C LYS A 89 10.39 -5.76 -0.01
N LYS A 90 10.82 -7.00 -0.27
CA LYS A 90 10.54 -8.17 0.58
C LYS A 90 11.03 -8.07 2.03
N HIS A 91 12.00 -7.22 2.35
CA HIS A 91 12.45 -7.08 3.74
C HIS A 91 11.62 -6.08 4.55
N TRP A 92 10.74 -5.32 3.88
CA TRP A 92 9.82 -4.37 4.51
C TRP A 92 8.43 -4.96 4.78
N VAL A 93 8.15 -6.17 4.28
CA VAL A 93 6.82 -6.80 4.20
C VAL A 93 6.89 -8.25 4.62
#